data_AF-A0A661ARJ5-F1
#
_entry.id   AF-A0A661ARJ5-F1
#
_cell.length_a   1.000
_cell.length_b   1.000
_cell.length_c   1.000
_cell.angle_alpha   90.00
_cell.angle_beta   90.00
_cell.angle_gamma   90.00
#
_symmetry.space_group_name_H-M   'P 1'
#
loop_
_entity.id
_entity.type
_entity.pdbx_description
1 polymer ?
#
loop_
_entity_poly.entity_id
_entity_poly.type
_entity_poly.pdbx_seq_one_letter_code
_entity_poly.pdbx_strand_id
1 'polypeptide(L)'
;MADVYEKFKKLPSTLQDKLNAEEVLNCIDQIEEKFPQDKVSLAYIVMAVAVGDLPRENLFQTLKAKYNLDEKLAKDIANSLEEKIFVPVFGKKEIKPEKEIKPEKEIKPEKKDAKPEKERAKPKEKEASLKEEEGKKILAKTKEEVEEEKEIEKIKKELPEEIPQKMDLNQALEKIIQKNNLSFAEERLKKRFANIIFSFLRGIRGELETKIALKRSEKIGGMAFSEDLTDQIIKDLNNLAPKVEIESKPRANSSVPPIEQPSELPPFSPKIEEKKMQAPVTEELLSKQTIKPQNIAIKETPEEKVKETLKEITEGKEEKKEEKMEAEKKE
;
A
#
# COMPACT_ATOMS: atom_id res chain seq x y z
N MET A 1 2.79 -5.43 -8.21
CA MET A 1 2.11 -4.93 -9.43
C MET A 1 2.94 -5.18 -10.69
N ALA A 2 4.28 -5.02 -10.67
CA ALA A 2 5.14 -5.25 -11.84
C ALA A 2 4.95 -6.64 -12.49
N ASP A 3 4.79 -7.69 -11.67
CA ASP A 3 4.73 -9.08 -12.14
C ASP A 3 3.56 -9.37 -13.10
N VAL A 4 2.38 -8.76 -12.88
CA VAL A 4 1.20 -9.01 -13.72
C VAL A 4 1.41 -8.44 -15.13
N TYR A 5 2.01 -7.25 -15.22
CA TYR A 5 2.27 -6.61 -16.50
C TYR A 5 3.35 -7.37 -17.31
N GLU A 6 4.37 -7.90 -16.63
CA GLU A 6 5.37 -8.75 -17.30
C GLU A 6 4.78 -10.06 -17.82
N LYS A 7 3.86 -10.67 -17.07
CA LYS A 7 3.13 -11.85 -17.55
C LYS A 7 2.17 -11.51 -18.68
N PHE A 8 1.52 -10.35 -18.63
CA PHE A 8 0.62 -9.87 -19.70
C PHE A 8 1.36 -9.73 -21.04
N LYS A 9 2.59 -9.20 -21.04
CA LYS A 9 3.44 -9.11 -22.24
C LYS A 9 3.77 -10.48 -22.87
N LYS A 10 3.67 -11.57 -22.11
CA LYS A 10 3.93 -12.93 -22.59
C LYS A 10 2.68 -13.61 -23.17
N LEU A 11 1.51 -12.99 -23.10
CA LEU A 11 0.29 -13.53 -23.72
C LEU A 11 0.40 -13.55 -25.25
N PRO A 12 -0.36 -14.41 -25.95
CA PRO A 12 -0.47 -14.34 -27.41
C PRO A 12 -0.86 -12.93 -27.87
N SER A 13 -0.22 -12.42 -28.93
CA SER A 13 -0.50 -11.07 -29.46
C SER A 13 -1.98 -10.88 -29.80
N THR A 14 -2.63 -11.91 -30.34
CA THR A 14 -4.06 -11.91 -30.66
C THR A 14 -4.96 -11.64 -29.45
N LEU A 15 -4.57 -12.06 -28.25
CA LEU A 15 -5.30 -11.75 -27.01
C LEU A 15 -4.95 -10.37 -26.48
N GLN A 16 -3.67 -9.96 -26.59
CA GLN A 16 -3.25 -8.60 -26.22
C GLN A 16 -3.97 -7.54 -27.05
N ASP A 17 -4.05 -7.74 -28.37
CA ASP A 17 -4.71 -6.82 -29.30
C ASP A 17 -6.21 -6.69 -28.99
N LYS A 18 -6.87 -7.81 -28.65
CA LYS A 18 -8.28 -7.80 -28.22
C LYS A 18 -8.50 -7.06 -26.91
N LEU A 19 -7.60 -7.22 -25.94
CA LEU A 19 -7.71 -6.54 -24.64
C LEU A 19 -7.35 -5.05 -24.72
N ASN A 20 -6.47 -4.69 -25.65
CA ASN A 20 -6.09 -3.30 -25.93
C ASN A 20 -6.99 -2.63 -26.98
N ALA A 21 -8.05 -3.30 -27.44
CA ALA A 21 -9.01 -2.72 -28.36
C ALA A 21 -9.73 -1.55 -27.68
N GLU A 22 -9.98 -0.48 -28.44
CA GLU A 22 -10.62 0.75 -27.95
C GLU A 22 -11.99 0.47 -27.30
N GLU A 23 -12.74 -0.49 -27.84
CA GLU A 23 -14.02 -0.94 -27.30
C GLU A 23 -13.91 -1.48 -25.87
N VAL A 24 -12.85 -2.25 -25.59
CA VAL A 24 -12.60 -2.82 -24.25
C VAL A 24 -12.16 -1.74 -23.29
N LEU A 25 -11.27 -0.84 -23.70
CA LEU A 25 -10.81 0.28 -22.88
C LEU A 25 -11.98 1.21 -22.52
N ASN A 26 -12.82 1.57 -23.48
CA ASN A 26 -14.04 2.36 -23.23
C ASN A 26 -15.01 1.64 -22.29
N CYS A 27 -15.13 0.31 -22.39
CA CYS A 27 -15.93 -0.47 -21.46
C CYS A 27 -15.34 -0.47 -20.04
N ILE A 28 -14.02 -0.52 -19.89
CA ILE A 28 -13.35 -0.38 -18.59
C ILE A 28 -13.66 1.00 -17.99
N ASP A 29 -13.47 2.07 -18.77
CA ASP A 29 -13.71 3.45 -18.32
C ASP A 29 -15.18 3.67 -17.89
N GLN A 30 -16.14 3.17 -18.67
CA GLN A 30 -17.58 3.24 -18.33
C GLN A 30 -17.94 2.46 -17.06
N ILE A 31 -17.26 1.33 -16.80
CA ILE A 31 -17.47 0.60 -15.57
C ILE A 31 -16.81 1.40 -14.44
N GLU A 32 -15.58 1.87 -14.59
CA GLU A 32 -14.88 2.68 -13.59
C GLU A 32 -15.63 3.97 -13.22
N GLU A 33 -16.29 4.67 -14.14
CA GLU A 33 -17.06 5.89 -13.86
C GLU A 33 -18.24 5.65 -12.89
N LYS A 34 -18.81 4.45 -12.90
CA LYS A 34 -19.92 4.08 -12.02
C LYS A 34 -19.49 3.76 -10.59
N PHE A 35 -18.19 3.67 -10.33
CA PHE A 35 -17.66 3.26 -9.04
C PHE A 35 -16.59 4.24 -8.53
N PRO A 36 -16.59 4.59 -7.23
CA PRO A 36 -15.58 5.49 -6.67
C PRO A 36 -14.17 4.89 -6.85
N GLN A 37 -13.35 5.56 -7.65
CA GLN A 37 -12.11 5.06 -8.28
C GLN A 37 -10.91 4.88 -7.33
N ASP A 38 -11.03 5.23 -6.05
CA ASP A 38 -9.84 5.41 -5.21
C ASP A 38 -9.16 4.09 -4.76
N LYS A 39 -9.80 2.93 -4.95
CA LYS A 39 -9.33 1.65 -4.38
C LYS A 39 -8.92 0.59 -5.38
N VAL A 40 -9.42 0.63 -6.62
CA VAL A 40 -9.33 -0.51 -7.54
C VAL A 40 -9.16 -0.04 -8.98
N SER A 41 -8.03 -0.39 -9.60
CA SER A 41 -7.86 -0.26 -11.05
C SER A 41 -8.49 -1.47 -11.74
N LEU A 42 -9.56 -1.27 -12.52
CA LEU A 42 -10.22 -2.34 -13.26
C LEU A 42 -9.35 -2.87 -14.38
N ALA A 43 -8.56 -2.00 -15.03
CA ALA A 43 -7.57 -2.40 -16.02
C ALA A 43 -6.60 -3.46 -15.47
N TYR A 44 -6.15 -3.30 -14.21
CA TYR A 44 -5.30 -4.28 -13.55
C TYR A 44 -6.01 -5.63 -13.34
N ILE A 45 -7.28 -5.61 -12.93
CA ILE A 45 -8.06 -6.84 -12.72
C ILE A 45 -8.24 -7.58 -14.05
N VAL A 46 -8.57 -6.86 -15.13
CA VAL A 46 -8.72 -7.44 -16.47
C VAL A 46 -7.41 -8.10 -16.91
N MET A 47 -6.26 -7.45 -16.71
CA MET A 47 -4.94 -8.04 -16.98
C MET A 47 -4.65 -9.26 -16.10
N ALA A 48 -4.98 -9.20 -14.81
CA ALA A 48 -4.75 -10.32 -13.87
C ALA A 48 -5.60 -11.55 -14.23
N VAL A 49 -6.84 -11.35 -14.67
CA VAL A 49 -7.72 -12.43 -15.16
C VAL A 49 -7.19 -13.00 -16.47
N ALA A 50 -6.76 -12.14 -17.42
CA ALA A 50 -6.22 -12.56 -18.70
C ALA A 50 -4.96 -13.44 -18.56
N VAL A 51 -4.12 -13.14 -17.57
CA VAL A 51 -2.91 -13.89 -17.24
C VAL A 51 -3.22 -15.17 -16.44
N GLY A 52 -4.42 -15.29 -15.86
CA GLY A 52 -4.82 -16.41 -15.00
C GLY A 52 -4.36 -16.30 -13.55
N ASP A 53 -3.82 -15.15 -13.14
CA ASP A 53 -3.48 -14.87 -11.73
C ASP A 53 -4.73 -14.67 -10.87
N LEU A 54 -5.85 -14.32 -11.50
CA LEU A 54 -7.16 -14.17 -10.85
C LEU A 54 -8.19 -15.05 -11.58
N PRO A 55 -8.79 -16.05 -10.90
CA PRO A 55 -9.75 -16.94 -11.53
C PRO A 55 -11.05 -16.18 -11.86
N ARG A 56 -11.52 -16.34 -13.10
CA ARG A 56 -12.76 -15.71 -13.62
C ARG A 56 -13.99 -16.13 -12.80
N GLU A 57 -14.02 -17.38 -12.32
CA GLU A 57 -15.12 -17.95 -11.53
C GLU A 57 -15.30 -17.26 -10.17
N ASN A 58 -14.19 -16.90 -9.52
CA ASN A 58 -14.19 -16.32 -8.17
C ASN A 58 -13.92 -14.82 -8.20
N LEU A 59 -14.21 -14.15 -9.33
CA LEU A 59 -13.98 -12.72 -9.48
C LEU A 59 -14.73 -11.91 -8.42
N PHE A 60 -16.02 -12.21 -8.23
CA PHE A 60 -16.86 -11.60 -7.18
C PHE A 60 -16.25 -11.75 -5.77
N GLN A 61 -15.86 -12.97 -5.40
CA GLN A 61 -15.28 -13.24 -4.07
C GLN A 61 -13.94 -12.51 -3.89
N THR A 62 -13.12 -12.47 -4.93
CA THR A 62 -11.81 -11.81 -4.91
C THR A 62 -11.96 -10.30 -4.79
N LEU A 63 -12.93 -9.71 -5.50
CA LEU A 63 -13.27 -8.29 -5.41
C LEU A 63 -13.69 -7.89 -3.99
N LYS A 64 -14.56 -8.70 -3.37
CA LYS A 64 -14.99 -8.49 -1.97
C LYS A 64 -13.82 -8.64 -0.99
N ALA A 65 -13.09 -9.74 -1.06
CA ALA A 65 -12.05 -10.06 -0.06
C ALA A 65 -10.80 -9.17 -0.18
N LYS A 66 -10.29 -8.96 -1.39
CA LYS A 66 -9.00 -8.29 -1.62
C LYS A 66 -9.12 -6.78 -1.67
N TYR A 67 -10.25 -6.26 -2.15
CA TYR A 67 -10.46 -4.83 -2.33
C TYR A 67 -11.49 -4.24 -1.38
N ASN A 68 -12.05 -5.07 -0.49
CA ASN A 68 -13.03 -4.66 0.53
C ASN A 68 -14.22 -3.89 -0.07
N LEU A 69 -14.70 -4.37 -1.22
CA LEU A 69 -15.85 -3.81 -1.92
C LEU A 69 -17.16 -4.32 -1.29
N ASP A 70 -18.19 -3.48 -1.31
CA ASP A 70 -19.55 -3.89 -0.93
C ASP A 70 -20.02 -5.05 -1.80
N GLU A 71 -20.81 -5.94 -1.21
CA GLU A 71 -21.28 -7.15 -1.88
C GLU A 71 -22.07 -6.88 -3.16
N LYS A 72 -22.92 -5.84 -3.16
CA LYS A 72 -23.69 -5.49 -4.37
C LYS A 72 -22.76 -4.96 -5.46
N LEU A 73 -21.85 -4.05 -5.09
CA LEU A 73 -20.91 -3.44 -6.02
C LEU A 73 -19.94 -4.47 -6.62
N ALA A 74 -19.37 -5.34 -5.79
CA ALA A 74 -18.47 -6.40 -6.26
C ALA A 74 -19.17 -7.32 -7.26
N LYS A 75 -20.45 -7.62 -7.05
CA LYS A 75 -21.26 -8.46 -7.93
C LYS A 75 -21.56 -7.75 -9.26
N ASP A 76 -21.94 -6.48 -9.20
CA ASP A 76 -22.24 -5.68 -10.39
C ASP A 76 -21.00 -5.46 -11.27
N ILE A 77 -19.83 -5.22 -10.65
CA ILE A 77 -18.54 -5.13 -11.35
C ILE A 77 -18.19 -6.46 -12.00
N ALA A 78 -18.28 -7.57 -11.25
CA ALA A 78 -17.96 -8.89 -11.78
C ALA A 78 -18.84 -9.23 -12.99
N ASN A 79 -20.15 -9.01 -12.90
CA ASN A 79 -21.09 -9.25 -14.00
C ASN A 79 -20.80 -8.33 -15.20
N SER A 80 -20.52 -7.06 -14.96
CA SER A 80 -20.24 -6.10 -16.04
C SER A 80 -18.96 -6.44 -16.80
N LEU A 81 -17.88 -6.80 -16.08
CA LEU A 81 -16.62 -7.25 -16.69
C LEU A 81 -16.82 -8.56 -17.46
N GLU A 82 -17.59 -9.50 -16.89
CA GLU A 82 -17.90 -10.78 -17.51
C GLU A 82 -18.62 -10.61 -18.84
N GLU A 83 -19.72 -9.86 -18.86
CA GLU A 83 -20.57 -9.69 -20.03
C GLU A 83 -19.91 -8.81 -21.10
N LYS A 84 -19.29 -7.69 -20.71
CA LYS A 84 -18.80 -6.69 -21.66
C LYS A 84 -17.37 -6.94 -22.13
N ILE A 85 -16.53 -7.59 -21.33
CA ILE A 85 -15.11 -7.75 -21.63
C ILE A 85 -14.77 -9.23 -21.81
N PHE A 86 -15.05 -10.07 -20.81
CA PHE A 86 -14.54 -11.44 -20.83
C PHE A 86 -15.25 -12.34 -21.85
N VAL A 87 -16.56 -12.20 -22.02
CA VAL A 87 -17.30 -12.96 -23.05
C VAL A 87 -16.85 -12.58 -24.48
N PRO A 88 -16.73 -11.30 -24.86
CA PRO A 88 -16.22 -10.93 -26.19
C PRO A 88 -14.76 -11.35 -26.45
N VAL A 89 -13.89 -11.23 -25.45
CA VAL A 89 -12.45 -11.50 -25.62
C VAL A 89 -12.13 -13.00 -25.58
N PHE A 90 -12.65 -13.71 -24.57
CA PHE A 90 -12.32 -15.12 -24.29
C PHE A 90 -13.41 -16.10 -24.73
N GLY A 91 -14.56 -15.60 -25.18
CA GLY A 91 -15.74 -16.41 -25.46
C GLY A 91 -16.56 -16.72 -24.21
N LYS A 92 -17.74 -17.31 -24.46
CA LYS A 92 -18.55 -17.91 -23.39
C LYS A 92 -17.78 -19.09 -22.83
N LYS A 93 -17.44 -19.01 -21.54
CA LYS A 93 -16.89 -20.16 -20.83
C LYS A 93 -17.96 -21.24 -20.85
N GLU A 94 -17.65 -22.40 -21.40
CA GLU A 94 -18.49 -23.58 -21.20
C GLU A 94 -18.43 -23.89 -19.71
N ILE A 95 -19.41 -23.36 -18.97
CA ILE A 95 -19.62 -23.71 -17.58
C ILE A 95 -20.01 -25.18 -17.63
N LYS A 96 -19.02 -26.06 -17.51
CA LYS A 96 -19.30 -27.43 -17.08
C LYS A 96 -20.02 -27.25 -15.75
N PRO A 97 -21.29 -27.68 -15.59
CA PRO A 97 -22.05 -27.48 -14.37
C PRO A 97 -21.24 -28.08 -13.23
N GLU A 98 -20.56 -27.20 -12.50
CA GLU A 98 -19.68 -27.57 -11.42
C GLU A 98 -20.62 -28.00 -10.30
N LYS A 99 -20.57 -29.30 -9.98
CA LYS A 99 -21.36 -29.91 -8.92
C LYS A 99 -21.32 -28.99 -7.72
N GLU A 100 -22.49 -28.46 -7.34
CA GLU A 100 -22.70 -27.53 -6.22
C GLU A 100 -21.71 -27.84 -5.09
N ILE A 101 -20.66 -27.03 -5.02
CA ILE A 101 -19.70 -27.09 -3.92
C ILE A 101 -20.49 -26.55 -2.73
N LYS A 102 -21.00 -27.47 -1.91
CA LYS A 102 -21.67 -27.15 -0.66
C LYS A 102 -20.78 -26.16 0.10
N PRO A 103 -21.32 -25.04 0.60
CA PRO A 103 -20.54 -24.00 1.26
C PRO A 103 -19.70 -24.65 2.36
N GLU A 104 -18.39 -24.60 2.16
CA GLU A 104 -17.40 -25.14 3.06
C GLU A 104 -17.56 -24.40 4.39
N LYS A 105 -17.89 -25.18 5.44
CA LYS A 105 -18.12 -24.70 6.79
C LYS A 105 -16.97 -23.79 7.22
N GLU A 106 -17.35 -22.65 7.80
CA GLU A 106 -16.47 -21.74 8.54
C GLU A 106 -15.36 -22.51 9.27
N ILE A 107 -14.12 -22.27 8.83
CA ILE A 107 -12.92 -22.71 9.52
C ILE A 107 -12.89 -21.94 10.85
N LYS A 108 -13.31 -22.62 11.92
CA LYS A 108 -13.05 -22.17 13.29
C LYS A 108 -11.53 -22.05 13.48
N PRO A 109 -11.03 -20.95 14.07
CA PRO A 109 -9.61 -20.80 14.33
C PRO A 109 -9.12 -21.91 15.27
N GLU A 110 -8.15 -22.66 14.76
CA GLU A 110 -7.44 -23.75 15.42
C GLU A 110 -6.67 -23.21 16.64
N LYS A 111 -7.19 -23.48 17.85
CA LYS A 111 -6.42 -23.33 19.09
C LYS A 111 -5.34 -24.41 19.10
N LYS A 112 -4.08 -24.00 18.97
CA LYS A 112 -2.94 -24.87 19.23
C LYS A 112 -2.85 -25.22 20.71
N ASP A 113 -2.66 -26.51 20.93
CA ASP A 113 -2.54 -27.22 22.18
C ASP A 113 -1.42 -26.74 23.12
N ALA A 114 -1.72 -26.78 24.41
CA ALA A 114 -0.76 -27.06 25.47
C ALA A 114 -1.33 -28.13 26.43
N LYS A 115 -1.07 -29.39 26.05
CA LYS A 115 -0.72 -30.60 26.83
C LYS A 115 -1.62 -31.12 28.02
N PRO A 116 -1.76 -32.47 28.20
CA PRO A 116 -2.81 -33.09 29.02
C PRO A 116 -2.33 -33.79 30.31
N GLU A 117 -3.23 -33.94 31.28
CA GLU A 117 -3.32 -34.97 32.35
C GLU A 117 -4.59 -34.62 33.17
N LYS A 118 -5.42 -35.49 33.74
CA LYS A 118 -5.57 -36.94 33.83
C LYS A 118 -6.94 -37.19 34.50
N GLU A 119 -7.61 -38.29 34.13
CA GLU A 119 -8.63 -39.04 34.89
C GLU A 119 -9.63 -38.30 35.83
N ARG A 120 -10.93 -38.32 35.47
CA ARG A 120 -11.94 -39.10 36.22
C ARG A 120 -13.33 -39.15 35.55
N ALA A 121 -13.78 -40.39 35.35
CA ALA A 121 -15.13 -40.93 35.49
C ALA A 121 -16.38 -40.15 34.96
N LYS A 122 -16.98 -40.73 33.90
CA LYS A 122 -18.41 -41.06 33.62
C LYS A 122 -19.48 -40.75 34.71
N PRO A 123 -20.80 -40.86 34.42
CA PRO A 123 -21.57 -40.60 33.19
C PRO A 123 -22.93 -39.87 33.48
N LYS A 124 -23.66 -39.40 32.46
CA LYS A 124 -25.11 -39.69 32.32
C LYS A 124 -25.73 -39.10 31.05
N GLU A 125 -26.61 -39.92 30.49
CA GLU A 125 -27.51 -39.71 29.37
C GLU A 125 -28.35 -38.44 29.49
N LYS A 126 -28.71 -37.85 28.35
CA LYS A 126 -30.11 -37.75 27.94
C LYS A 126 -30.23 -37.28 26.50
N GLU A 127 -30.86 -38.13 25.70
CA GLU A 127 -31.61 -37.75 24.51
C GLU A 127 -32.65 -36.68 24.85
N ALA A 128 -32.80 -35.68 23.98
CA ALA A 128 -34.11 -35.12 23.63
C ALA A 128 -33.99 -34.17 22.43
N SER A 129 -34.81 -34.48 21.44
CA SER A 129 -35.30 -33.65 20.33
C SER A 129 -35.78 -32.25 20.76
N LEU A 130 -35.79 -31.30 19.81
CA LEU A 130 -36.87 -30.34 19.48
C LEU A 130 -36.29 -29.35 18.45
N LYS A 131 -36.63 -29.46 17.16
CA LYS A 131 -37.80 -28.87 16.46
C LYS A 131 -37.87 -27.34 16.48
N GLU A 132 -38.01 -26.84 15.26
CA GLU A 132 -38.46 -25.51 14.82
C GLU A 132 -39.53 -24.89 15.73
N GLU A 133 -39.40 -23.59 15.98
CA GLU A 133 -40.54 -22.68 15.94
C GLU A 133 -40.08 -21.31 15.45
N GLU A 134 -40.54 -20.97 14.24
CA GLU A 134 -40.82 -19.60 13.85
C GLU A 134 -41.94 -19.03 14.74
N GLY A 135 -41.89 -17.74 15.03
CA GLY A 135 -43.12 -17.00 15.29
C GLY A 135 -43.07 -15.96 16.42
N LYS A 136 -43.21 -14.70 16.00
CA LYS A 136 -43.97 -13.65 16.69
C LYS A 136 -43.52 -13.24 18.10
N LYS A 137 -42.78 -12.14 18.14
CA LYS A 137 -42.83 -11.16 19.24
C LYS A 137 -43.03 -9.78 18.59
N ILE A 138 -44.28 -9.38 18.32
CA ILE A 138 -45.15 -8.63 19.22
C ILE A 138 -44.43 -7.43 19.86
N LEU A 139 -44.44 -6.33 19.10
CA LEU A 139 -45.00 -5.03 19.49
C LEU A 139 -45.24 -4.83 21.01
N ALA A 140 -44.28 -4.22 21.69
CA ALA A 140 -44.51 -3.50 22.93
C ALA A 140 -43.78 -2.16 22.83
N LYS A 141 -44.48 -1.15 22.28
CA LYS A 141 -44.10 0.25 22.46
C LYS A 141 -44.35 0.59 23.93
N THR A 142 -43.29 0.56 24.72
CA THR A 142 -43.27 1.14 26.07
C THR A 142 -43.40 2.65 25.95
N LYS A 143 -44.27 3.19 26.80
CA LYS A 143 -44.72 4.59 26.84
C LYS A 143 -43.81 5.44 27.75
N GLU A 144 -42.54 5.03 27.84
CA GLU A 144 -41.54 5.50 28.81
C GLU A 144 -40.31 6.03 28.04
N GLU A 145 -40.57 6.68 26.91
CA GLU A 145 -39.57 7.23 25.99
C GLU A 145 -39.98 8.67 25.59
N VAL A 146 -40.63 9.39 26.52
CA VAL A 146 -41.15 10.77 26.29
C VAL A 146 -40.52 11.79 27.26
N GLU A 147 -39.60 11.38 28.14
CA GLU A 147 -38.88 12.32 29.03
C GLU A 147 -37.36 12.42 28.81
N GLU A 148 -36.75 11.62 27.92
CA GLU A 148 -35.30 11.71 27.62
C GLU A 148 -34.95 12.56 26.38
N GLU A 149 -35.91 13.21 25.73
CA GLU A 149 -35.62 14.09 24.57
C GLU A 149 -35.25 15.54 24.96
N LYS A 150 -35.22 15.91 26.24
CA LYS A 150 -34.89 17.28 26.69
C LYS A 150 -33.46 17.48 27.20
N GLU A 151 -32.64 16.43 27.25
CA GLU A 151 -31.26 16.54 27.74
C GLU A 151 -30.18 16.46 26.64
N ILE A 152 -30.56 16.09 25.41
CA ILE A 152 -29.60 15.96 24.28
C ILE A 152 -29.37 17.32 23.56
N GLU A 153 -30.18 18.34 23.80
CA GLU A 153 -30.02 19.67 23.18
C GLU A 153 -28.96 20.57 23.86
N LYS A 154 -28.41 20.18 25.03
CA LYS A 154 -27.39 21.00 25.73
C LYS A 154 -25.93 20.64 25.45
N ILE A 155 -25.65 19.49 24.81
CA ILE A 155 -24.26 19.08 24.51
C ILE A 155 -23.79 19.59 23.14
N LYS A 156 -24.69 20.16 22.33
CA LYS A 156 -24.36 20.64 20.97
C LYS A 156 -23.82 22.07 20.90
N LYS A 157 -23.49 22.70 22.04
CA LYS A 157 -23.24 24.16 22.10
C LYS A 157 -21.80 24.62 22.32
N GLU A 158 -20.82 23.73 22.45
CA GLU A 158 -19.42 24.15 22.67
C GLU A 158 -18.40 23.23 21.98
N LEU A 159 -18.63 22.86 20.71
CA LEU A 159 -17.46 22.66 19.84
C LEU A 159 -17.09 24.04 19.30
N PRO A 160 -15.99 24.66 19.73
CA PRO A 160 -15.49 25.84 19.08
C PRO A 160 -15.28 25.48 17.60
N GLU A 161 -16.06 26.10 16.72
CA GLU A 161 -15.78 26.13 15.30
C GLU A 161 -14.46 26.88 15.15
N GLU A 162 -13.35 26.17 15.30
CA GLU A 162 -12.03 26.67 14.97
C GLU A 162 -12.06 26.96 13.47
N ILE A 163 -12.31 28.22 13.15
CA ILE A 163 -12.18 28.78 11.81
C ILE A 163 -10.83 28.26 11.30
N PRO A 164 -10.80 27.49 10.20
CA PRO A 164 -9.59 26.84 9.74
C PRO A 164 -8.54 27.92 9.49
N GLN A 165 -7.61 28.06 10.43
CA GLN A 165 -6.52 29.00 10.31
C GLN A 165 -5.69 28.56 9.12
N LYS A 166 -5.65 29.42 8.09
CA LYS A 166 -4.84 29.24 6.89
C LYS A 166 -3.40 29.01 7.34
N MET A 167 -2.89 27.80 7.14
CA MET A 167 -1.57 27.40 7.59
C MET A 167 -0.57 27.57 6.45
N ASP A 168 0.54 28.24 6.71
CA ASP A 168 1.62 28.37 5.73
C ASP A 168 2.29 26.99 5.48
N LEU A 169 2.79 26.77 4.26
CA LEU A 169 3.50 25.56 3.87
C LEU A 169 4.67 25.25 4.81
N ASN A 170 5.39 26.28 5.25
CA ASN A 170 6.51 26.13 6.19
C ASN A 170 6.04 25.65 7.57
N GLN A 171 4.89 26.13 8.05
CA GLN A 171 4.32 25.68 9.31
C GLN A 171 3.82 24.24 9.23
N ALA A 172 3.22 23.85 8.10
CA ALA A 172 2.82 22.46 7.87
C ALA A 172 4.04 21.53 7.90
N LEU A 173 5.15 21.94 7.27
CA LEU A 173 6.41 21.20 7.30
C LEU A 173 6.95 21.06 8.74
N GLU A 174 7.00 22.15 9.51
CA GLU A 174 7.49 22.11 10.89
C GLU A 174 6.63 21.21 11.79
N LYS A 175 5.30 21.23 11.62
CA LYS A 175 4.40 20.32 12.36
C LYS A 175 4.67 18.86 12.05
N ILE A 176 4.94 18.53 10.79
CA ILE A 176 5.28 17.14 10.40
C ILE A 176 6.61 16.72 11.02
N ILE A 177 7.62 17.59 10.97
CA ILE A 177 8.94 17.33 11.57
C ILE A 177 8.82 17.11 13.07
N GLN A 178 8.06 17.98 13.77
CA GLN A 178 7.84 17.88 15.21
C GLN A 178 7.04 16.63 15.58
N LYS A 179 5.92 16.35 14.88
CA LYS A 179 5.06 15.21 15.18
C LYS A 179 5.75 13.86 15.00
N ASN A 180 6.64 13.76 14.02
CA ASN A 180 7.40 12.54 13.73
C ASN A 180 8.79 12.51 14.39
N ASN A 181 9.11 13.49 15.24
CA ASN A 181 10.42 13.63 15.90
C ASN A 181 11.61 13.53 14.93
N LEU A 182 11.48 14.12 13.74
CA LEU A 182 12.52 14.05 12.72
C LEU A 182 13.64 15.04 13.04
N SER A 183 14.87 14.54 13.05
CA SER A 183 16.08 15.37 13.08
C SER A 183 16.91 15.09 11.82
N PHE A 184 17.46 16.15 11.24
CA PHE A 184 18.27 16.04 10.02
C PHE A 184 19.71 16.42 10.38
N ALA A 185 20.65 15.52 10.09
CA ALA A 185 22.08 15.77 10.30
C ALA A 185 22.60 16.87 9.35
N GLU A 186 22.05 16.94 8.13
CA GLU A 186 22.44 17.91 7.12
C GLU A 186 21.28 18.80 6.68
N GLU A 187 21.55 20.09 6.49
CA GLU A 187 20.56 21.05 5.96
C GLU A 187 20.08 20.65 4.56
N ARG A 188 20.94 19.98 3.78
CA ARG A 188 20.61 19.45 2.45
C ARG A 188 19.47 18.44 2.50
N LEU A 189 19.47 17.55 3.50
CA LEU A 189 18.41 16.56 3.69
C LEU A 189 17.11 17.24 4.14
N LYS A 190 17.19 18.24 5.01
CA LYS A 190 16.03 19.05 5.40
C LYS A 190 15.38 19.75 4.20
N LYS A 191 16.17 20.38 3.33
CA LYS A 191 15.69 21.01 2.08
C LYS A 191 15.08 19.99 1.12
N ARG A 192 15.69 18.81 0.99
CA ARG A 192 15.16 17.73 0.16
C ARG A 192 13.82 17.22 0.67
N PHE A 193 13.73 16.97 1.97
CA PHE A 193 12.48 16.60 2.63
C PHE A 193 11.41 17.66 2.38
N ALA A 194 11.72 18.94 2.63
CA ALA A 194 10.81 20.06 2.36
C ALA A 194 10.28 20.05 0.91
N ASN A 195 11.15 19.85 -0.08
CA ASN A 195 10.74 19.81 -1.49
C ASN A 195 9.81 18.63 -1.81
N ILE A 196 10.05 17.46 -1.21
CA ILE A 196 9.18 16.28 -1.37
C ILE A 196 7.80 16.58 -0.80
N ILE A 197 7.75 17.11 0.44
CA ILE A 197 6.51 17.48 1.14
C ILE A 197 5.76 18.57 0.40
N PHE A 198 6.43 19.63 -0.05
CA PHE A 198 5.82 20.72 -0.81
C PHE A 198 5.28 20.24 -2.16
N SER A 199 5.96 19.31 -2.83
CA SER A 199 5.46 18.74 -4.09
C SER A 199 4.20 17.91 -3.86
N PHE A 200 4.13 17.17 -2.76
CA PHE A 200 2.93 16.42 -2.37
C PHE A 200 1.77 17.36 -1.99
N LEU A 201 2.02 18.34 -1.12
CA LEU A 201 1.01 19.31 -0.69
C LEU A 201 0.49 20.15 -1.87
N ARG A 202 1.30 20.39 -2.90
CA ARG A 202 0.87 21.07 -4.14
C ARG A 202 0.10 20.17 -5.12
N GLY A 203 -0.04 18.87 -4.83
CA GLY A 203 -0.66 17.89 -5.72
C GLY A 203 0.19 17.54 -6.96
N ILE A 204 1.48 17.91 -6.98
CA ILE A 204 2.38 17.58 -8.09
C ILE A 204 2.82 16.12 -8.00
N ARG A 205 2.98 15.61 -6.78
CA ARG A 205 3.44 14.24 -6.49
C ARG A 205 2.33 13.47 -5.79
N GLY A 206 2.03 12.27 -6.28
CA GLY A 206 1.04 11.38 -5.65
C GLY A 206 1.55 10.70 -4.38
N GLU A 207 0.67 9.98 -3.67
CA GLU A 207 1.01 9.22 -2.45
C GLU A 207 2.12 8.21 -2.70
N LEU A 208 1.96 7.38 -3.74
CA LEU A 208 2.90 6.32 -4.10
C LEU A 208 4.29 6.88 -4.46
N GLU A 209 4.34 7.96 -5.23
CA GLU A 209 5.59 8.62 -5.62
C GLU A 209 6.30 9.27 -4.44
N THR A 210 5.54 9.76 -3.47
CA THR A 210 6.05 10.34 -2.22
C THR A 210 6.61 9.23 -1.33
N LYS A 211 5.90 8.12 -1.19
CA LYS A 211 6.37 6.92 -0.48
C LYS A 211 7.69 6.42 -1.06
N ILE A 212 7.79 6.32 -2.39
CA ILE A 212 9.03 5.91 -3.07
C ILE A 212 10.16 6.91 -2.81
N ALA A 213 9.91 8.22 -2.90
CA ALA A 213 10.94 9.23 -2.65
C ALA A 213 11.48 9.22 -1.22
N LEU A 214 10.60 8.99 -0.24
CA LEU A 214 10.96 8.90 1.17
C LEU A 214 11.74 7.61 1.48
N LYS A 215 11.31 6.44 0.95
CA LYS A 215 12.01 5.15 1.16
C LYS A 215 13.34 5.04 0.42
N ARG A 216 13.48 5.69 -0.73
CA ARG A 216 14.65 5.60 -1.60
C ARG A 216 15.93 6.08 -0.89
N SER A 217 17.09 5.50 -1.19
CA SER A 217 18.34 5.85 -0.50
C SER A 217 18.84 7.26 -0.83
N GLU A 218 19.58 7.85 0.10
CA GLU A 218 20.10 9.23 -0.01
C GLU A 218 21.00 9.43 -1.24
N LYS A 219 21.76 8.39 -1.61
CA LYS A 219 22.69 8.38 -2.76
C LYS A 219 22.00 8.62 -4.10
N ILE A 220 20.78 8.13 -4.26
CA ILE A 220 19.96 8.30 -5.48
C ILE A 220 18.85 9.33 -5.29
N GLY A 221 19.02 10.23 -4.33
CA GLY A 221 18.13 11.38 -4.17
C GLY A 221 16.90 11.15 -3.29
N GLY A 222 16.82 10.05 -2.52
CA GLY A 222 15.75 9.82 -1.55
C GLY A 222 16.12 10.27 -0.12
N MET A 223 15.34 9.79 0.86
CA MET A 223 15.48 10.10 2.31
C MET A 223 15.85 8.88 3.19
N ALA A 224 15.90 7.67 2.62
CA ALA A 224 16.21 6.42 3.32
C ALA A 224 15.36 6.14 4.58
N PHE A 225 14.12 6.62 4.60
CA PHE A 225 13.22 6.38 5.73
C PHE A 225 12.69 4.94 5.75
N SER A 226 12.39 4.45 6.96
CA SER A 226 11.73 3.16 7.12
C SER A 226 10.31 3.19 6.55
N GLU A 227 9.78 2.02 6.25
CA GLU A 227 8.42 1.89 5.71
C GLU A 227 7.37 2.43 6.69
N ASP A 228 7.49 2.08 7.97
CA ASP A 228 6.56 2.52 9.01
C ASP A 228 6.55 4.05 9.20
N LEU A 229 7.74 4.66 9.24
CA LEU A 229 7.88 6.12 9.36
C LEU A 229 7.32 6.82 8.11
N THR A 230 7.58 6.25 6.93
CA THR A 230 7.05 6.78 5.67
C THR A 230 5.52 6.79 5.68
N ASP A 231 4.90 5.69 6.11
CA ASP A 231 3.44 5.57 6.14
C ASP A 231 2.80 6.52 7.17
N GLN A 232 3.48 6.77 8.30
CA GLN A 232 3.07 7.79 9.27
C GLN A 232 3.12 9.20 8.67
N ILE A 233 4.21 9.55 7.98
CA ILE A 233 4.36 10.85 7.32
C ILE A 233 3.27 11.05 6.25
N ILE A 234 2.99 10.03 5.44
CA ILE A 234 1.93 10.08 4.42
C ILE A 234 0.55 10.27 5.06
N LYS A 235 0.26 9.54 6.15
CA LYS A 235 -0.99 9.69 6.90
C LYS A 235 -1.14 11.12 7.44
N ASP A 236 -0.06 11.70 7.95
CA ASP A 236 -0.06 13.08 8.45
C ASP A 236 -0.26 14.10 7.34
N LEU A 237 0.35 13.87 6.17
CA LEU A 237 0.17 14.71 4.99
C LEU A 237 -1.26 14.70 4.47
N ASN A 238 -1.91 13.53 4.39
CA ASN A 238 -3.30 13.41 3.95
C ASN A 238 -4.26 14.16 4.89
N ASN A 239 -3.96 14.21 6.19
CA ASN A 239 -4.74 14.97 7.16
C ASN A 239 -4.51 16.50 7.07
N LEU A 240 -3.34 16.93 6.57
CA LEU A 240 -2.95 18.33 6.45
C LEU A 240 -3.31 18.94 5.09
N ALA A 241 -3.29 18.14 4.01
CA ALA A 241 -3.62 18.57 2.65
C ALA A 241 -4.91 19.41 2.54
N PRO A 242 -6.06 19.05 3.16
CA PRO A 242 -7.27 19.86 3.06
C PRO A 242 -7.20 21.19 3.81
N LYS A 243 -6.21 21.39 4.69
CA LYS A 243 -6.05 22.59 5.52
C LYS A 243 -5.06 23.60 4.94
N VAL A 244 -4.31 23.21 3.92
CA VAL A 244 -3.30 24.07 3.29
C VAL A 244 -3.93 24.72 2.07
N GLU A 245 -4.17 26.02 2.14
CA GLU A 245 -4.60 26.81 0.99
C GLU A 245 -3.40 27.02 0.09
N ILE A 246 -3.31 26.22 -0.96
CA ILE A 246 -2.31 26.44 -2.00
C ILE A 246 -2.81 27.66 -2.75
N GLU A 247 -2.13 28.80 -2.59
CA GLU A 247 -2.21 29.88 -3.56
C GLU A 247 -1.66 29.33 -4.88
N SER A 248 -2.49 28.58 -5.60
CA SER A 248 -2.26 28.17 -6.96
C SER A 248 -2.46 29.42 -7.81
N LYS A 249 -1.52 30.37 -7.69
CA LYS A 249 -1.38 31.43 -8.65
C LYS A 249 -1.26 30.70 -9.98
N PRO A 250 -2.30 30.74 -10.84
CA PRO A 250 -2.30 29.96 -12.06
C PRO A 250 -1.04 30.40 -12.77
N ARG A 251 -0.09 29.49 -12.97
CA ARG A 251 1.05 29.76 -13.83
C ARG A 251 0.40 30.07 -15.16
N ALA A 252 0.22 31.36 -15.44
CA ALA A 252 -0.26 31.86 -16.70
C ALA A 252 0.55 31.08 -17.73
N ASN A 253 -0.16 30.25 -18.49
CA ASN A 253 0.40 29.35 -19.49
C ASN A 253 1.63 30.03 -20.05
N SER A 254 2.80 29.56 -19.63
CA SER A 254 4.03 29.90 -20.33
C SER A 254 3.76 29.32 -21.70
N SER A 255 3.27 30.16 -22.62
CA SER A 255 3.26 29.88 -24.03
C SER A 255 4.70 29.50 -24.28
N VAL A 256 4.94 28.19 -24.33
CA VAL A 256 6.19 27.66 -24.82
C VAL A 256 6.32 28.38 -26.15
N PRO A 257 7.30 29.31 -26.31
CA PRO A 257 7.48 29.96 -27.59
C PRO A 257 7.52 28.83 -28.60
N PRO A 258 6.75 28.91 -29.71
CA PRO A 258 6.67 27.85 -30.70
C PRO A 258 8.08 27.31 -30.90
N ILE A 259 8.31 26.06 -30.46
CA ILE A 259 9.57 25.40 -30.69
C ILE A 259 9.62 25.34 -32.21
N GLU A 260 10.38 26.26 -32.80
CA GLU A 260 10.75 26.20 -34.20
C GLU A 260 11.23 24.78 -34.40
N GLN A 261 10.45 24.00 -35.14
CA GLN A 261 10.82 22.65 -35.52
C GLN A 261 12.26 22.74 -36.01
N PRO A 262 13.22 22.03 -35.40
CA PRO A 262 14.55 21.95 -35.97
C PRO A 262 14.38 21.30 -37.34
N SER A 263 14.37 22.15 -38.36
CA SER A 263 14.42 21.80 -39.77
C SER A 263 15.58 20.84 -39.93
N GLU A 264 15.25 19.63 -40.35
CA GLU A 264 16.15 18.67 -41.00
C GLU A 264 17.52 18.55 -40.33
N LEU A 265 17.59 17.65 -39.36
CA LEU A 265 18.87 17.05 -39.00
C LEU A 265 19.55 16.58 -40.31
N PRO A 266 20.76 17.08 -40.64
CA PRO A 266 21.48 16.57 -41.78
C PRO A 266 21.71 15.07 -41.60
N PRO A 267 21.68 14.27 -42.68
CA PRO A 267 21.94 12.84 -42.59
C PRO A 267 23.33 12.64 -41.96
N PHE A 268 23.34 12.13 -40.73
CA PHE A 268 24.53 11.58 -40.10
C PHE A 268 24.94 10.37 -40.93
N SER A 269 25.76 10.62 -41.94
CA SER A 269 26.54 9.59 -42.61
C SER A 269 27.68 9.24 -41.65
N PRO A 270 27.72 8.04 -41.03
CA PRO A 270 28.89 7.61 -40.33
C PRO A 270 30.00 7.44 -41.36
N LYS A 271 30.88 8.44 -41.46
CA LYS A 271 32.13 8.33 -42.19
C LYS A 271 33.03 7.43 -41.33
N ILE A 272 32.85 6.13 -41.51
CA ILE A 272 33.77 5.10 -41.03
C ILE A 272 35.05 5.33 -41.84
N GLU A 273 35.96 6.13 -41.32
CA GLU A 273 37.35 6.09 -41.76
C GLU A 273 37.91 4.74 -41.34
N GLU A 274 38.01 3.82 -42.32
CA GLU A 274 38.87 2.65 -42.25
C GLU A 274 40.33 3.09 -42.09
N LYS A 275 40.71 3.45 -40.86
CA LYS A 275 42.12 3.42 -40.46
C LYS A 275 42.52 1.96 -40.37
N LYS A 276 43.19 1.50 -41.44
CA LYS A 276 44.02 0.30 -41.45
C LYS A 276 45.01 0.35 -40.28
N MET A 277 44.64 -0.26 -39.16
CA MET A 277 45.60 -0.69 -38.15
C MET A 277 46.24 -1.98 -38.66
N GLN A 278 47.39 -1.83 -39.29
CA GLN A 278 48.38 -2.91 -39.37
C GLN A 278 48.86 -3.16 -37.94
N ALA A 279 48.57 -4.35 -37.42
CA ALA A 279 49.18 -4.86 -36.21
C ALA A 279 50.59 -5.39 -36.54
N PRO A 280 51.64 -4.93 -35.85
CA PRO A 280 52.77 -5.80 -35.57
C PRO A 280 52.40 -6.66 -34.35
N VAL A 281 52.30 -7.96 -34.60
CA VAL A 281 52.33 -9.01 -33.58
C VAL A 281 53.70 -8.93 -32.92
N THR A 282 53.78 -8.38 -31.71
CA THR A 282 54.90 -8.64 -30.79
C THR A 282 54.36 -9.44 -29.61
N GLU A 283 54.60 -10.72 -29.75
CA GLU A 283 54.56 -11.78 -28.76
C GLU A 283 55.73 -11.58 -27.79
N GLU A 284 55.54 -10.80 -26.72
CA GLU A 284 56.48 -10.83 -25.59
C GLU A 284 55.84 -10.24 -24.33
N LEU A 285 56.14 -10.89 -23.19
CA LEU A 285 55.72 -10.58 -21.81
C LEU A 285 54.42 -11.25 -21.31
N LEU A 286 54.38 -12.57 -21.44
CA LEU A 286 54.00 -13.40 -20.29
C LEU A 286 55.08 -13.28 -19.21
N SER A 287 54.87 -12.38 -18.25
CA SER A 287 55.69 -12.27 -17.04
C SER A 287 54.79 -12.06 -15.82
N LYS A 288 54.48 -13.20 -15.17
CA LYS A 288 54.38 -13.37 -13.71
C LYS A 288 53.70 -12.23 -12.93
N GLN A 289 52.37 -12.27 -12.85
CA GLN A 289 51.70 -11.91 -11.59
C GLN A 289 50.96 -13.12 -11.04
N THR A 290 51.74 -13.94 -10.35
CA THR A 290 51.24 -14.88 -9.35
C THR A 290 50.64 -14.06 -8.22
N ILE A 291 49.32 -13.85 -8.24
CA ILE A 291 48.59 -13.36 -7.08
C ILE A 291 48.63 -14.50 -6.05
N LYS A 292 49.55 -14.41 -5.09
CA LYS A 292 49.53 -15.24 -3.89
C LYS A 292 48.15 -15.07 -3.24
N PRO A 293 47.47 -16.15 -2.83
CA PRO A 293 46.31 -16.02 -1.96
C PRO A 293 46.80 -15.36 -0.66
N GLN A 294 46.43 -14.09 -0.46
CA GLN A 294 46.53 -13.48 0.86
C GLN A 294 45.54 -14.23 1.73
N ASN A 295 46.09 -15.13 2.52
CA ASN A 295 45.47 -15.70 3.70
C ASN A 295 45.17 -14.51 4.62
N ILE A 296 43.95 -13.98 4.53
CA ILE A 296 43.43 -13.01 5.48
C ILE A 296 43.26 -13.79 6.77
N ALA A 297 44.31 -13.77 7.59
CA ALA A 297 44.24 -14.13 8.98
C ALA A 297 43.15 -13.24 9.59
N ILE A 298 42.00 -13.85 9.86
CA ILE A 298 40.99 -13.35 10.77
C ILE A 298 41.73 -13.17 12.10
N LYS A 299 42.16 -11.94 12.39
CA LYS A 299 42.54 -11.56 13.75
C LYS A 299 41.27 -11.74 14.58
N GLU A 300 41.27 -12.79 15.39
CA GLU A 300 40.40 -12.93 16.54
C GLU A 300 40.47 -11.63 17.34
N THR A 301 39.44 -10.81 17.20
CA THR A 301 39.13 -9.75 18.15
C THR A 301 38.53 -10.39 19.39
N PRO A 302 38.96 -10.00 20.60
CA PRO A 302 38.60 -10.68 21.83
C PRO A 302 37.11 -10.55 22.14
N GLU A 303 36.39 -11.68 22.08
CA GLU A 303 35.05 -11.88 22.62
C GLU A 303 35.08 -11.88 24.16
N GLU A 304 35.47 -10.78 24.80
CA GLU A 304 35.43 -10.72 26.28
C GLU A 304 35.21 -9.31 26.86
N LYS A 305 34.37 -8.48 26.23
CA LYS A 305 33.93 -7.20 26.83
C LYS A 305 32.46 -6.80 26.60
N VAL A 306 31.59 -7.70 26.13
CA VAL A 306 30.16 -7.39 25.89
C VAL A 306 29.23 -7.93 26.99
N LYS A 307 29.77 -8.55 28.04
CA LYS A 307 28.96 -9.06 29.17
C LYS A 307 28.83 -8.11 30.37
N GLU A 308 29.50 -6.96 30.38
CA GLU A 308 29.46 -6.03 31.51
C GLU A 308 28.55 -4.81 31.28
N THR A 309 28.26 -4.43 30.04
CA THR A 309 27.41 -3.26 29.70
C THR A 309 25.91 -3.58 29.56
N LEU A 310 25.49 -4.82 29.82
CA LEU A 310 24.08 -5.24 29.79
C LEU A 310 23.44 -5.43 31.17
N LYS A 311 24.17 -5.19 32.28
CA LYS A 311 23.61 -5.20 33.64
C LYS A 311 23.10 -3.84 34.13
N GLU A 312 23.65 -2.72 33.66
CA GLU A 312 23.19 -1.38 34.10
C GLU A 312 21.85 -0.92 33.48
N ILE A 313 21.36 -1.56 32.42
CA ILE A 313 20.10 -1.15 31.77
C ILE A 313 18.88 -1.84 32.41
N THR A 314 19.08 -2.90 33.20
CA THR A 314 17.99 -3.65 33.84
C THR A 314 17.70 -3.26 35.30
N GLU A 315 18.62 -2.58 36.00
CA GLU A 315 18.37 -2.15 37.40
C GLU A 315 17.69 -0.77 37.52
N GLY A 316 17.71 0.07 36.47
CA GLY A 316 17.07 1.40 36.50
C GLY A 316 15.56 1.44 36.24
N LYS A 317 14.88 0.29 36.12
CA LYS A 317 13.46 0.21 35.73
C LYS A 317 12.51 -0.33 36.81
N GLU A 318 13.02 -0.72 37.98
CA GLU A 318 12.17 -1.12 39.12
C GLU A 318 11.86 0.02 40.10
N GLU A 319 12.73 1.03 40.29
CA GLU A 319 12.45 2.14 41.24
C GLU A 319 11.32 3.10 40.78
N LYS A 320 11.00 3.17 39.48
CA LYS A 320 9.93 4.06 38.99
C LYS A 320 8.52 3.44 39.00
N LYS A 321 8.38 2.20 39.46
CA LYS A 321 7.07 1.51 39.54
C LYS A 321 6.47 1.50 40.95
N GLU A 322 7.27 1.70 42.00
CA GLU A 322 6.75 1.84 43.36
C GLU A 322 6.22 3.26 43.64
N GLU A 323 6.85 4.32 43.13
CA GLU A 323 6.40 5.70 43.38
C GLU A 323 5.06 6.03 42.72
N LYS A 324 4.66 5.27 41.68
CA LYS A 324 3.37 5.45 41.00
C LYS A 324 2.21 4.69 41.63
N MET A 325 2.48 3.67 42.47
CA MET A 325 1.42 2.94 43.19
C MET A 325 1.06 3.57 44.55
N GLU A 326 1.88 4.47 45.08
CA GLU A 326 1.59 5.15 46.35
C GLU A 326 0.71 6.40 46.18
N ALA A 327 0.72 7.01 44.98
CA ALA A 327 -0.15 8.15 44.66
C ALA A 327 -1.62 7.75 44.43
N GLU A 328 -1.87 6.52 43.98
CA GLU A 328 -3.23 6.03 43.64
C GLU A 328 -3.99 5.45 44.86
N LYS A 329 -3.37 5.47 46.05
CA LYS A 329 -4.00 5.04 47.32
C LYS A 329 -4.38 6.19 48.26
N LYS A 330 -4.13 7.44 47.86
CA LYS A 330 -4.44 8.66 48.66
C LYS A 330 -5.49 9.57 48.04
N GLU A 331 -6.10 9.15 46.95
CA GLU A 331 -7.31 9.74 46.35
C GLU A 331 -8.46 8.72 46.47
#